data_AF-A0A8W8LQD8-F1
#
_entry.id   AF-A0A8W8LQD8-F1
#
_cell.length_a   1.000
_cell.length_b   1.000
_cell.length_c   1.000
_cell.angle_alpha   90.00
_cell.angle_beta   90.00
_cell.angle_gamma   90.00
#
_symmetry.space_group_name_H-M   'P 1'
#
loop_
_entity.id
_entity.type
_entity.pdbx_description
1 polymer ?
#
loop_
_entity_poly.entity_id
_entity_poly.type
_entity_poly.pdbx_seq_one_letter_code
_entity_poly.pdbx_strand_id
1 'polypeptide(L)'
;MCDPMEEIIKQEENVPRYPSRQKTLTEKGNSLYESCVQKLTTAFDRIWKDIETEIFEFNSKATDIEPHVMQRYQDDVSCLRQEFVASSDNLVEFLIRTNTAESSAERSRHLEVFSKRKGVVDRFLAAIADRILQTADDISQRMASESTYTSRSSKKSTSSQSQSAILLKKEINVEKQRTRLEFLKHELTLEKRKSQLEMDLRLLKQEKETAVAEAEMKAARNHIEPLDFHTVLKEEHHSQMPKEDIMSHFLSSLEANVSLVAHDSVVLCIAQLQLDFVAPWNNASFYAKAMSSLDRPSSISHGLEFQSVVNNGNVYDSTKGVFTCPETGLYALAFAVETSGLDFMVYFYRGGRKLNEIGVWPDSSDGLLQDTSSTLQIFLLTRGDQIYLYPSESDARIKPFHSTFSGWRIENPTLSTPAFVEYTSVSTSTTPMRFNREALDISSSFSISSFQAPKDGVYLFFWNMEVSSGYLRTFLEVNDSIVGRTVSDGNTAGYDSGSNLAILRLRRNDYVRVAQDYTADGDQTMISGYFMFS
;
A
#
# COMPACT_ATOMS: atom_id res chain seq x y z
N MET A 1 -27.54 -6.99 -0.13
CA MET A 1 -26.63 -7.52 0.90
C MET A 1 -26.99 -6.82 2.20
N CYS A 2 -27.25 -7.56 3.27
CA CYS A 2 -27.49 -6.97 4.59
C CYS A 2 -26.15 -6.51 5.16
N ASP A 3 -26.10 -5.25 5.59
CA ASP A 3 -24.91 -4.57 6.13
C ASP A 3 -24.57 -5.20 7.50
N PRO A 4 -23.29 -5.54 7.81
CA PRO A 4 -22.87 -6.03 9.13
C PRO A 4 -23.35 -5.17 10.30
N MET A 5 -23.63 -3.88 10.06
CA MET A 5 -24.17 -2.95 11.06
C MET A 5 -25.68 -3.12 11.34
N GLU A 6 -26.48 -3.63 10.39
CA GLU A 6 -27.89 -3.99 10.64
C GLU A 6 -27.99 -5.24 11.54
N GLU A 7 -26.98 -6.11 11.50
CA GLU A 7 -26.90 -7.29 12.35
C GLU A 7 -26.46 -6.95 13.77
N ILE A 8 -25.62 -5.93 13.98
CA ILE A 8 -25.23 -5.47 15.31
C ILE A 8 -26.44 -4.86 16.05
N ILE A 9 -27.31 -4.13 15.33
CA ILE A 9 -28.54 -3.56 15.91
C ILE A 9 -29.57 -4.67 16.23
N LYS A 10 -29.64 -5.75 15.45
CA LYS A 10 -30.54 -6.88 15.69
C LYS A 10 -30.00 -7.87 16.75
N GLN A 11 -28.69 -7.92 16.97
CA GLN A 11 -28.08 -8.82 17.95
C GLN A 11 -28.22 -8.33 19.41
N GLU A 12 -28.45 -7.04 19.67
CA GLU A 12 -28.66 -6.53 21.03
C GLU A 12 -30.07 -6.80 21.61
N GLU A 13 -31.05 -7.23 20.80
CA GLU A 13 -32.40 -7.57 21.29
C GLU A 13 -32.52 -8.99 21.89
N ASN A 14 -31.53 -9.87 21.71
CA ASN A 14 -31.66 -11.30 22.08
C ASN A 14 -30.56 -11.89 22.99
N VAL A 15 -29.73 -11.07 23.65
CA VAL A 15 -28.70 -11.58 24.59
C VAL A 15 -29.06 -11.24 26.04
N PRO A 16 -29.02 -12.21 26.99
CA PRO A 16 -29.22 -11.92 28.41
C PRO A 16 -28.13 -10.98 28.93
N ARG A 17 -28.52 -9.76 29.35
CA ARG A 17 -27.60 -8.76 29.90
C ARG A 17 -27.08 -9.18 31.28
N TYR A 18 -25.80 -9.53 31.36
CA TYR A 18 -25.03 -9.34 32.59
C TYR A 18 -24.40 -7.94 32.56
N PRO A 19 -24.63 -7.08 33.57
CA PRO A 19 -24.14 -5.70 33.52
C PRO A 19 -22.62 -5.68 33.73
N SER A 20 -21.88 -5.29 32.68
CA SER A 20 -20.53 -4.80 32.87
C SER A 20 -20.60 -3.52 33.72
N ARG A 21 -19.82 -3.46 34.79
CA ARG A 21 -19.88 -2.34 35.74
C ARG A 21 -19.37 -1.07 35.04
N GLN A 22 -20.28 -0.15 34.72
CA GLN A 22 -19.94 1.14 34.12
C GLN A 22 -18.99 1.91 35.04
N LYS A 23 -18.01 2.59 34.44
CA LYS A 23 -17.06 3.44 35.16
C LYS A 23 -17.74 4.76 35.52
N THR A 24 -17.43 5.30 36.69
CA THR A 24 -17.80 6.67 37.08
C THR A 24 -16.56 7.55 36.98
N LEU A 25 -16.63 8.62 36.20
CA LEU A 25 -15.49 9.54 36.01
C LEU A 25 -15.32 10.45 37.23
N THR A 26 -14.07 10.78 37.56
CA THR A 26 -13.73 11.87 38.48
C THR A 26 -13.91 13.21 37.77
N GLU A 27 -14.02 14.35 38.46
CA GLU A 27 -14.13 15.67 37.81
C GLU A 27 -13.02 15.94 36.78
N LYS A 28 -11.78 15.55 37.11
CA LYS A 28 -10.63 15.65 36.18
C LYS A 28 -10.73 14.64 35.02
N GLY A 29 -11.31 13.47 35.26
CA GLY A 29 -11.59 12.49 34.21
C GLY A 29 -12.70 12.96 33.25
N ASN A 30 -13.71 13.65 33.78
CA ASN A 30 -14.80 14.21 33.00
C ASN A 30 -14.32 15.33 32.07
N SER A 31 -13.48 16.25 32.56
CA SER A 31 -12.93 17.32 31.71
C SER A 31 -12.01 16.80 30.59
N LEU A 32 -11.23 15.74 30.86
CA LEU A 32 -10.42 15.07 29.84
C LEU A 32 -11.30 14.35 28.81
N TYR A 33 -12.35 13.66 29.27
CA TYR A 33 -13.34 13.01 28.41
C TYR A 33 -14.02 14.01 27.46
N GLU A 34 -14.58 15.09 28.00
CA GLU A 34 -15.24 16.14 27.21
C GLU A 34 -14.30 16.76 26.16
N SER A 35 -13.04 17.02 26.55
CA SER A 35 -12.02 17.55 25.63
C SER A 35 -11.70 16.57 24.48
N CYS A 36 -11.56 15.28 24.78
CA CYS A 36 -11.32 14.24 23.77
C CYS A 36 -12.52 14.06 22.83
N VAL A 37 -13.74 13.99 23.36
CA VAL A 37 -14.97 13.90 22.56
C VAL A 37 -15.10 15.12 21.65
N GLN A 38 -14.86 16.33 22.18
CA GLN A 38 -14.92 17.56 21.40
C GLN A 38 -13.90 17.54 20.26
N LYS A 39 -12.66 17.11 20.53
CA LYS A 39 -11.60 17.04 19.51
C LYS A 39 -11.97 16.08 18.38
N LEU A 40 -12.42 14.86 18.72
CA LEU A 40 -12.79 13.83 17.74
C LEU A 40 -14.05 14.23 16.95
N THR A 41 -15.07 14.76 17.62
CA THR A 41 -16.30 15.26 16.97
C THR A 41 -15.99 16.43 16.03
N THR A 42 -15.10 17.35 16.42
CA THR A 42 -14.69 18.46 15.56
C THR A 42 -13.96 17.97 14.31
N ALA A 43 -13.12 16.94 14.42
CA ALA A 43 -12.46 16.33 13.26
C ALA A 43 -13.49 15.68 12.32
N PHE A 44 -14.44 14.92 12.88
CA PHE A 44 -15.53 14.30 12.15
C PHE A 44 -16.41 15.31 11.40
N ASP A 45 -16.80 16.41 12.07
CA ASP A 45 -17.62 17.46 11.47
C ASP A 45 -16.88 18.28 10.40
N ARG A 46 -15.54 18.38 10.47
CA ARG A 46 -14.74 19.01 9.41
C ARG A 46 -14.79 18.21 8.13
N ILE A 47 -14.50 16.91 8.21
CA ILE A 47 -14.53 16.01 7.04
C ILE A 47 -15.94 16.01 6.42
N TRP A 48 -16.99 16.03 7.25
CA TRP A 48 -18.35 16.16 6.73
C TRP A 48 -18.59 17.46 5.94
N LYS A 49 -18.05 18.60 6.38
CA LYS A 49 -18.16 19.87 5.64
C LYS A 49 -17.40 19.84 4.32
N ASP A 50 -16.26 19.16 4.27
CA ASP A 50 -15.50 19.01 3.03
C ASP A 50 -16.30 18.18 2.02
N ILE A 51 -16.94 17.09 2.48
CA ILE A 51 -17.89 16.29 1.68
C ILE A 51 -19.06 17.14 1.20
N GLU A 52 -19.69 17.93 2.08
CA GLU A 52 -20.81 18.81 1.70
C GLU A 52 -20.39 19.82 0.63
N THR A 53 -19.16 20.35 0.72
CA THR A 53 -18.61 21.31 -0.23
C THR A 53 -18.45 20.66 -1.60
N GLU A 54 -17.83 19.47 -1.68
CA GLU A 54 -17.65 18.74 -2.93
C GLU A 54 -18.98 18.36 -3.59
N ILE A 55 -19.94 17.85 -2.80
CA ILE A 55 -21.28 17.51 -3.31
C ILE A 55 -22.00 18.77 -3.81
N PHE A 56 -21.87 19.90 -3.11
CA PHE A 56 -22.50 21.15 -3.51
C PHE A 56 -21.88 21.69 -4.82
N GLU A 57 -20.55 21.68 -4.93
CA GLU A 57 -19.85 22.09 -6.13
C GLU A 57 -20.25 21.27 -7.35
N PHE A 58 -20.31 19.95 -7.21
CA PHE A 58 -20.78 19.06 -8.27
C PHE A 58 -22.20 19.42 -8.72
N ASN A 59 -23.13 19.57 -7.77
CA ASN A 59 -24.52 19.90 -8.08
C ASN A 59 -24.68 21.28 -8.73
N SER A 60 -23.81 22.24 -8.41
CA SER A 60 -23.83 23.58 -9.02
C SER A 60 -23.42 23.59 -10.50
N LYS A 61 -22.63 22.59 -10.93
CA LYS A 61 -22.09 22.48 -12.30
C LYS A 61 -22.79 21.40 -13.14
N ALA A 62 -23.80 20.74 -12.59
CA ALA A 62 -24.33 19.44 -13.04
C ALA A 62 -24.93 19.37 -14.46
N THR A 63 -25.06 20.46 -15.21
CA THR A 63 -25.72 20.43 -16.53
C THR A 63 -24.80 20.08 -17.70
N ASP A 64 -23.48 20.27 -17.61
CA ASP A 64 -22.53 20.04 -18.72
C ASP A 64 -21.17 19.50 -18.25
N ILE A 65 -21.16 18.53 -17.34
CA ILE A 65 -19.92 17.96 -16.81
C ILE A 65 -19.43 16.85 -17.75
N GLU A 66 -18.19 16.93 -18.20
CA GLU A 66 -17.56 15.87 -19.00
C GLU A 66 -17.32 14.60 -18.15
N PRO A 67 -17.33 13.38 -18.74
CA PRO A 67 -17.21 12.12 -17.99
C PRO A 67 -15.99 12.05 -17.07
N HIS A 68 -14.84 12.57 -17.52
CA HIS A 68 -13.60 12.58 -16.74
C HIS A 68 -13.69 13.48 -15.50
N VAL A 69 -14.48 14.57 -15.56
CA VAL A 69 -14.73 15.45 -14.40
C VAL A 69 -15.68 14.78 -13.41
N MET A 70 -16.70 14.03 -13.88
CA MET A 70 -17.57 13.25 -12.99
C MET A 70 -16.78 12.18 -12.24
N GLN A 71 -15.82 11.53 -12.90
CA GLN A 71 -14.97 10.51 -12.30
C GLN A 71 -14.05 11.09 -11.23
N ARG A 72 -13.47 12.27 -11.47
CA ARG A 72 -12.72 13.01 -10.44
C ARG A 72 -13.58 13.30 -9.18
N TYR A 73 -14.80 13.82 -9.34
CA TYR A 73 -15.70 14.04 -8.20
C TYR A 73 -16.09 12.74 -7.47
N GLN A 74 -16.19 11.62 -8.21
CA GLN A 74 -16.41 10.31 -7.61
C GLN A 74 -15.23 9.88 -6.74
N ASP A 75 -14.00 10.07 -7.23
CA ASP A 75 -12.77 9.69 -6.52
C ASP A 75 -12.53 10.58 -5.29
N ASP A 76 -12.68 11.90 -5.44
CA ASP A 76 -12.53 12.88 -4.35
C ASP A 76 -13.52 12.60 -3.21
N VAL A 77 -14.80 12.40 -3.52
CA VAL A 77 -15.82 12.07 -2.51
C VAL A 77 -15.64 10.66 -1.95
N SER A 78 -15.08 9.71 -2.72
CA SER A 78 -14.75 8.37 -2.23
C SER A 78 -13.59 8.39 -1.23
N CYS A 79 -12.58 9.24 -1.46
CA CYS A 79 -11.47 9.46 -0.54
C CYS A 79 -11.99 10.06 0.78
N LEU A 80 -12.74 11.16 0.70
CA LEU A 80 -13.35 11.80 1.88
C LEU A 80 -14.29 10.86 2.64
N ARG A 81 -15.02 9.98 1.94
CA ARG A 81 -15.84 8.94 2.56
C ARG A 81 -15.02 7.98 3.42
N GLN A 82 -13.84 7.56 2.97
CA GLN A 82 -12.97 6.67 3.74
C GLN A 82 -12.47 7.36 5.00
N GLU A 83 -12.04 8.62 4.88
CA GLU A 83 -11.63 9.43 6.03
C GLU A 83 -12.79 9.65 7.02
N PHE A 84 -14.00 9.89 6.51
CA PHE A 84 -15.22 10.06 7.31
C PHE A 84 -15.56 8.81 8.13
N VAL A 85 -15.44 7.62 7.52
CA VAL A 85 -15.64 6.34 8.21
C VAL A 85 -14.58 6.13 9.28
N ALA A 86 -13.30 6.29 8.93
CA ALA A 86 -12.19 6.13 9.88
C ALA A 86 -12.28 7.11 11.07
N SER A 87 -12.69 8.36 10.83
CA SER A 87 -12.92 9.35 11.89
C SER A 87 -14.04 8.95 12.83
N SER A 88 -15.13 8.37 12.29
CA SER A 88 -16.22 7.82 13.09
C SER A 88 -15.76 6.63 13.94
N ASP A 89 -14.98 5.71 13.37
CA ASP A 89 -14.49 4.52 14.07
C ASP A 89 -13.60 4.89 15.25
N ASN A 90 -12.73 5.89 15.08
CA ASN A 90 -11.89 6.42 16.16
C ASN A 90 -12.72 6.97 17.34
N LEU A 91 -13.82 7.68 17.06
CA LEU A 91 -14.71 8.19 18.10
C LEU A 91 -15.48 7.05 18.78
N VAL A 92 -16.02 6.10 18.00
CA VAL A 92 -16.75 4.95 18.54
C VAL A 92 -15.84 4.09 19.41
N GLU A 93 -14.60 3.83 18.98
CA GLU A 93 -13.63 3.06 19.74
C GLU A 93 -13.29 3.75 21.07
N PHE A 94 -13.04 5.07 21.05
CA PHE A 94 -12.82 5.85 22.27
C PHE A 94 -14.00 5.76 23.24
N LEU A 95 -15.23 5.88 22.74
CA LEU A 95 -16.46 5.83 23.56
C LEU A 95 -16.69 4.44 24.16
N ILE A 96 -16.37 3.37 23.41
CA ILE A 96 -16.40 1.98 23.90
C ILE A 96 -15.36 1.77 25.01
N ARG A 97 -14.12 2.21 24.79
CA ARG A 97 -13.02 2.07 25.78
C ARG A 97 -13.29 2.84 27.07
N THR A 98 -13.96 4.00 26.95
CA THR A 98 -14.31 4.85 28.09
C THR A 98 -15.34 4.18 29.01
N ASN A 99 -16.35 3.49 28.44
CA ASN A 99 -17.33 2.67 29.16
C ASN A 99 -18.01 3.36 30.36
N THR A 100 -18.63 4.52 30.11
CA THR A 100 -19.46 5.27 31.07
C THR A 100 -20.88 5.42 30.53
N ALA A 101 -21.82 5.90 31.36
CA ALA A 101 -23.18 6.19 30.90
C ALA A 101 -23.20 7.32 29.85
N GLU A 102 -22.36 8.33 30.05
CA GLU A 102 -22.17 9.47 29.15
C GLU A 102 -21.55 9.02 27.82
N SER A 103 -20.54 8.14 27.84
CA SER A 103 -19.92 7.64 26.60
C SER A 103 -20.87 6.75 25.81
N SER A 104 -21.75 6.01 26.49
CA SER A 104 -22.78 5.20 25.85
C SER A 104 -23.84 6.06 25.16
N ALA A 105 -24.32 7.12 25.83
CA ALA A 105 -25.28 8.06 25.26
C ALA A 105 -24.69 8.82 24.05
N GLU A 106 -23.45 9.27 24.16
CA GLU A 106 -22.75 9.97 23.08
C GLU A 106 -22.50 9.04 21.87
N ARG A 107 -22.21 7.75 22.11
CA ARG A 107 -22.08 6.75 21.04
C ARG A 107 -23.37 6.59 20.26
N SER A 108 -24.51 6.47 20.96
CA SER A 108 -25.81 6.36 20.30
C SER A 108 -26.14 7.60 19.46
N ARG A 109 -25.86 8.81 19.99
CA ARG A 109 -26.06 10.07 19.26
C ARG A 109 -25.17 10.15 18.01
N HIS A 110 -23.89 9.80 18.14
CA HIS A 110 -22.93 9.82 17.04
C HIS A 110 -23.30 8.84 15.93
N LEU A 111 -23.66 7.60 16.28
CA LEU A 111 -24.05 6.57 15.30
C LEU A 111 -25.28 6.97 14.50
N GLU A 112 -26.26 7.65 15.10
CA GLU A 112 -27.43 8.17 14.39
C GLU A 112 -27.03 9.22 13.34
N VAL A 113 -26.16 10.17 13.71
CA VAL A 113 -25.67 11.21 12.81
C VAL A 113 -24.82 10.61 11.69
N PHE A 114 -23.91 9.70 12.04
CA PHE A 114 -23.06 8.99 11.09
C PHE A 114 -23.87 8.21 10.06
N SER A 115 -24.88 7.44 10.49
CA SER A 115 -25.73 6.65 9.60
C SER A 115 -26.46 7.54 8.57
N LYS A 116 -27.04 8.66 9.02
CA LYS A 116 -27.73 9.61 8.14
C LYS A 116 -26.77 10.21 7.11
N ARG A 117 -25.60 10.68 7.55
CA ARG A 117 -24.58 11.30 6.72
C ARG A 117 -23.97 10.31 5.72
N LYS A 118 -23.58 9.12 6.17
CA LYS A 118 -23.10 8.01 5.31
C LYS A 118 -24.11 7.70 4.22
N GLY A 119 -25.40 7.63 4.56
CA GLY A 119 -26.46 7.39 3.57
C GLY A 119 -26.58 8.49 2.50
N VAL A 120 -26.24 9.75 2.80
CA VAL A 120 -26.18 10.82 1.79
C VAL A 120 -25.02 10.58 0.83
N VAL A 121 -23.83 10.26 1.35
CA VAL A 121 -22.62 10.00 0.54
C VAL A 121 -22.81 8.78 -0.35
N ASP A 122 -23.30 7.68 0.19
CA ASP A 122 -23.51 6.44 -0.56
C ASP A 122 -24.51 6.65 -1.72
N ARG A 123 -25.60 7.42 -1.50
CA ARG A 123 -26.54 7.77 -2.57
C ARG A 123 -25.93 8.66 -3.63
N PHE A 124 -25.09 9.61 -3.23
CA PHE A 124 -24.41 10.50 -4.17
C PHE A 124 -23.43 9.73 -5.07
N LEU A 125 -22.58 8.89 -4.49
CA LEU A 125 -21.62 8.06 -5.25
C LEU A 125 -22.33 7.10 -6.21
N ALA A 126 -23.44 6.49 -5.78
CA ALA A 126 -24.26 5.66 -6.66
C ALA A 126 -24.84 6.46 -7.84
N ALA A 127 -25.36 7.67 -7.58
CA ALA A 127 -25.92 8.53 -8.61
C ALA A 127 -24.88 9.00 -9.64
N ILE A 128 -23.64 9.28 -9.22
CA ILE A 128 -22.55 9.61 -10.14
C ILE A 128 -22.16 8.40 -10.99
N ALA A 129 -22.01 7.23 -10.38
CA ALA A 129 -21.67 6.00 -11.10
C ALA A 129 -22.71 5.67 -12.18
N ASP A 130 -24.01 5.78 -11.86
CA ASP A 130 -25.09 5.58 -12.83
C ASP A 130 -25.03 6.59 -13.98
N ARG A 131 -24.67 7.85 -13.70
CA ARG A 131 -24.57 8.91 -14.71
C ARG A 131 -23.38 8.72 -15.65
N ILE A 132 -22.25 8.24 -15.13
CA ILE A 132 -21.07 7.87 -15.93
C ILE A 132 -21.45 6.73 -16.88
N LEU A 133 -22.13 5.69 -16.38
CA LEU A 133 -22.59 4.56 -17.20
C LEU A 133 -23.58 4.99 -18.29
N GLN A 134 -24.56 5.85 -17.96
CA GLN A 134 -25.49 6.40 -18.95
C GLN A 134 -24.77 7.19 -20.04
N THR A 135 -23.77 7.99 -19.67
CA THR A 135 -22.99 8.78 -20.63
C THR A 135 -22.16 7.87 -21.57
N ALA A 136 -21.60 6.78 -21.04
CA ALA A 136 -20.88 5.80 -21.84
C ALA A 136 -21.81 5.03 -22.82
N ASP A 137 -23.02 4.71 -22.39
CA ASP A 137 -24.05 4.11 -23.25
C ASP A 137 -24.51 5.07 -24.36
N ASP A 138 -24.71 6.35 -24.05
CA ASP A 138 -25.08 7.39 -25.02
C ASP A 138 -23.98 7.62 -26.07
N ILE A 139 -22.71 7.65 -25.66
CA ILE A 139 -21.55 7.71 -26.58
C ILE A 139 -21.53 6.48 -27.48
N SER A 140 -21.74 5.29 -26.91
CA SER A 140 -21.78 4.04 -27.66
C SER A 140 -22.92 4.01 -28.68
N GLN A 141 -24.10 4.52 -28.33
CA GLN A 141 -25.24 4.63 -29.24
C GLN A 141 -24.99 5.68 -30.35
N ARG A 142 -24.36 6.82 -30.04
CA ARG A 142 -23.96 7.82 -31.03
C ARG A 142 -22.97 7.26 -32.04
N MET A 143 -21.93 6.58 -31.58
CA MET A 143 -20.95 5.91 -32.46
C MET A 143 -21.58 4.83 -33.34
N ALA A 144 -22.56 4.09 -32.81
CA ALA A 144 -23.35 3.14 -33.61
C ALA A 144 -24.18 3.85 -34.69
N SER A 145 -24.77 5.00 -34.39
CA SER A 145 -25.59 5.78 -35.33
C SER A 145 -24.78 6.55 -36.39
N GLU A 146 -23.61 7.11 -36.05
CA GLU A 146 -22.73 7.84 -36.98
C GLU A 146 -22.10 6.93 -38.04
N SER A 147 -21.90 5.65 -37.72
CA SER A 147 -21.47 4.63 -38.69
C SER A 147 -22.48 4.36 -39.82
N THR A 148 -23.71 4.89 -39.69
CA THR A 148 -24.78 4.81 -40.71
C THR A 148 -24.91 6.08 -41.56
N TYR A 149 -24.28 7.19 -41.19
CA TYR A 149 -24.47 8.50 -41.84
C TYR A 149 -23.32 8.94 -42.76
N THR A 150 -22.15 8.29 -42.71
CA THR A 150 -21.03 8.63 -43.61
C THR A 150 -21.11 8.01 -45.01
N SER A 151 -22.20 7.30 -45.35
CA SER A 151 -22.46 6.78 -46.72
C SER A 151 -23.50 7.60 -47.49
N ARG A 152 -23.34 8.93 -47.53
CA ARG A 152 -24.10 9.80 -48.46
C ARG A 152 -23.20 10.81 -49.17
N SER A 153 -22.14 10.32 -49.81
CA SER A 153 -21.45 11.04 -50.89
C SER A 153 -20.63 10.07 -51.74
N SER A 154 -21.32 9.35 -52.62
CA SER A 154 -20.81 8.98 -53.95
C SER A 154 -21.82 8.07 -54.64
N LYS A 155 -22.35 8.54 -55.77
CA LYS A 155 -23.11 7.72 -56.70
C LYS A 155 -22.13 6.77 -57.39
N LYS A 156 -22.12 5.49 -57.01
CA LYS A 156 -22.13 4.33 -57.94
C LYS A 156 -21.91 3.01 -57.19
N SER A 157 -22.53 1.98 -57.74
CA SER A 157 -22.33 0.53 -57.55
C SER A 157 -22.94 -0.13 -56.31
N THR A 158 -23.97 -0.91 -56.60
CA THR A 158 -24.59 -1.97 -55.81
C THR A 158 -23.68 -3.18 -55.59
N SER A 159 -23.93 -3.85 -54.47
CA SER A 159 -23.55 -5.23 -54.06
C SER A 159 -22.09 -5.39 -53.61
N SER A 160 -21.75 -5.96 -52.45
CA SER A 160 -22.47 -6.82 -51.51
C SER A 160 -21.78 -6.64 -50.13
N GLN A 161 -22.54 -6.45 -49.04
CA GLN A 161 -21.94 -6.61 -47.70
C GLN A 161 -21.54 -8.07 -47.58
N SER A 162 -20.24 -8.34 -47.56
CA SER A 162 -19.69 -9.69 -47.46
C SER A 162 -20.26 -10.35 -46.22
N GLN A 163 -20.78 -11.58 -46.36
CA GLN A 163 -21.27 -12.39 -45.23
C GLN A 163 -20.24 -12.45 -44.09
N SER A 164 -18.95 -12.35 -44.42
CA SER A 164 -17.82 -12.23 -43.49
C SER A 164 -17.90 -11.04 -42.53
N ALA A 165 -18.35 -9.85 -42.97
CA ALA A 165 -18.45 -8.68 -42.10
C ALA A 165 -19.63 -8.77 -41.11
N ILE A 166 -20.70 -9.45 -41.51
CA ILE A 166 -21.86 -9.73 -40.65
C ILE A 166 -21.50 -10.83 -39.63
N LEU A 167 -20.75 -11.85 -40.06
CA LEU A 167 -20.23 -12.91 -39.19
C LEU A 167 -19.26 -12.34 -38.15
N LEU A 168 -18.30 -11.50 -38.56
CA LEU A 168 -17.34 -10.86 -37.65
C LEU A 168 -18.04 -9.99 -36.59
N LYS A 169 -19.10 -9.25 -36.98
CA LYS A 169 -19.92 -8.48 -36.03
C LYS A 169 -20.65 -9.37 -35.03
N LYS A 170 -21.15 -10.53 -35.47
CA LYS A 170 -21.79 -11.51 -34.58
C LYS A 170 -20.76 -12.16 -33.65
N GLU A 171 -19.56 -12.48 -34.15
CA GLU A 171 -18.46 -13.04 -33.35
C GLU A 171 -17.97 -12.07 -32.29
N ILE A 172 -17.74 -10.79 -32.63
CA ILE A 172 -17.36 -9.76 -31.65
C ILE A 172 -18.44 -9.59 -30.56
N ASN A 173 -19.72 -9.63 -30.94
CA ASN A 173 -20.80 -9.50 -29.96
C ASN A 173 -20.93 -10.74 -29.06
N VAL A 174 -20.72 -11.94 -29.61
CA VAL A 174 -20.69 -13.19 -28.84
C VAL A 174 -19.49 -13.19 -27.89
N GLU A 175 -18.32 -12.75 -28.34
CA GLU A 175 -17.12 -12.68 -27.51
C GLU A 175 -17.29 -11.66 -26.38
N LYS A 176 -17.87 -10.48 -26.66
CA LYS A 176 -18.23 -9.49 -25.63
C LYS A 176 -19.19 -10.06 -24.57
N GLN A 177 -20.20 -10.82 -25.00
CA GLN A 177 -21.12 -11.49 -24.08
C GLN A 177 -20.43 -12.58 -23.26
N ARG A 178 -19.48 -13.30 -23.86
CA ARG A 178 -18.69 -14.33 -23.19
C ARG A 178 -17.77 -13.73 -22.13
N THR A 179 -17.05 -12.67 -22.44
CA THR A 179 -16.21 -11.94 -21.47
C THR A 179 -17.05 -11.39 -20.32
N ARG A 180 -18.22 -10.81 -20.60
CA ARG A 180 -19.15 -10.33 -19.56
C ARG A 180 -19.66 -11.48 -18.68
N LEU A 181 -19.97 -12.63 -19.26
CA LEU A 181 -20.40 -13.81 -18.51
C LEU A 181 -19.26 -14.37 -17.64
N GLU A 182 -18.03 -14.39 -18.13
CA GLU A 182 -16.86 -14.81 -17.37
C GLU A 182 -16.57 -13.86 -16.19
N PHE A 183 -16.69 -12.55 -16.41
CA PHE A 183 -16.61 -11.55 -15.36
C PHE A 183 -17.68 -11.77 -14.28
N LEU A 184 -18.96 -11.91 -14.68
CA LEU A 184 -20.06 -12.16 -13.73
C LEU A 184 -19.90 -13.50 -12.98
N LYS A 185 -19.34 -14.53 -13.64
CA LYS A 185 -19.01 -15.80 -12.97
C LYS A 185 -17.90 -15.62 -11.94
N HIS A 186 -16.89 -14.83 -12.25
CA HIS A 186 -15.78 -14.53 -11.33
C HIS A 186 -16.29 -13.71 -10.13
N GLU A 187 -17.08 -12.68 -10.36
CA GLU A 187 -17.72 -11.86 -9.34
C GLU A 187 -18.61 -12.70 -8.42
N LEU A 188 -19.47 -13.57 -8.98
CA LEU A 188 -20.27 -14.50 -8.18
C LEU A 188 -19.41 -15.46 -7.35
N THR A 189 -18.24 -15.87 -7.86
CA THR A 189 -17.31 -16.75 -7.14
C THR A 189 -16.65 -16.01 -5.98
N LEU A 190 -16.24 -14.76 -6.20
CA LEU A 190 -15.72 -13.88 -5.16
C LEU A 190 -16.77 -13.64 -4.07
N GLU A 191 -18.02 -13.39 -4.44
CA GLU A 191 -19.09 -13.13 -3.48
C GLU A 191 -19.43 -14.37 -2.63
N LYS A 192 -19.43 -15.56 -3.25
CA LYS A 192 -19.55 -16.83 -2.51
C LYS A 192 -18.40 -17.02 -1.54
N ARG A 193 -17.17 -16.73 -1.97
CA ARG A 193 -15.96 -16.88 -1.14
C ARG A 193 -15.96 -15.88 0.02
N LYS A 194 -16.39 -14.65 -0.23
CA LYS A 194 -16.59 -13.61 0.80
C LYS A 194 -17.62 -14.06 1.83
N SER A 195 -18.81 -14.49 1.39
CA SER A 195 -19.86 -14.99 2.29
C SER A 195 -19.40 -16.18 3.13
N GLN A 196 -18.60 -17.08 2.55
CA GLN A 196 -18.00 -18.20 3.27
C GLN A 196 -17.01 -17.73 4.34
N LEU A 197 -16.11 -16.81 3.99
CA LEU A 197 -15.15 -16.24 4.95
C LEU A 197 -15.85 -15.49 6.09
N GLU A 198 -16.94 -14.79 5.82
CA GLU A 198 -17.75 -14.12 6.85
C GLU A 198 -18.39 -15.14 7.82
N MET A 199 -18.87 -16.28 7.32
CA MET A 199 -19.38 -17.37 8.16
C MET A 199 -18.26 -18.01 8.99
N ASP A 200 -17.11 -18.29 8.38
CA ASP A 200 -15.96 -18.89 9.06
C ASP A 200 -15.43 -17.96 10.16
N LEU A 201 -15.41 -16.65 9.91
CA LEU A 201 -15.02 -15.64 10.90
C LEU A 201 -15.96 -15.62 12.11
N ARG A 202 -17.29 -15.77 11.89
CA ARG A 202 -18.26 -15.87 12.99
C ARG A 202 -18.04 -17.13 13.81
N LEU A 203 -17.81 -18.26 13.15
CA LEU A 203 -17.52 -19.52 13.83
C LEU A 203 -16.26 -19.40 14.69
N LEU A 204 -15.18 -18.85 14.12
CA LEU A 204 -13.91 -18.66 14.82
C LEU A 204 -14.05 -17.74 16.04
N LYS A 205 -14.89 -16.71 15.94
CA LYS A 205 -15.19 -15.82 17.07
C LYS A 205 -15.93 -16.55 18.19
N GLN A 206 -16.92 -17.38 17.84
CA GLN A 206 -17.66 -18.21 18.80
C GLN A 206 -16.75 -19.25 19.46
N GLU A 207 -15.85 -19.86 18.69
CA GLU A 207 -14.85 -20.82 19.20
C GLU A 207 -13.87 -20.15 20.16
N LYS A 208 -13.39 -18.94 19.83
CA LYS A 208 -12.54 -18.14 20.72
C LYS A 208 -13.26 -17.83 22.04
N GLU A 209 -14.51 -17.36 21.98
CA GLU A 209 -15.30 -17.06 23.18
C GLU A 209 -15.50 -18.30 24.05
N THR A 210 -15.76 -19.46 23.44
CA THR A 210 -15.92 -20.74 24.14
C THR A 210 -14.61 -21.18 24.80
N ALA A 211 -13.48 -21.07 24.09
CA ALA A 211 -12.17 -21.42 24.61
C ALA A 211 -11.73 -20.52 25.79
N VAL A 212 -12.06 -19.23 25.73
CA VAL A 212 -11.83 -18.30 26.84
C VAL A 212 -12.67 -18.71 28.05
N ALA A 213 -13.95 -18.99 27.87
CA ALA A 213 -14.83 -19.43 28.96
C ALA A 213 -14.36 -20.77 29.58
N GLU A 214 -13.88 -21.72 28.76
CA GLU A 214 -13.31 -22.98 29.24
C GLU A 214 -12.01 -22.77 30.03
N ALA A 215 -11.13 -21.87 29.57
CA ALA A 215 -9.90 -21.51 30.25
C ALA A 215 -10.17 -20.84 31.60
N GLU A 216 -11.14 -19.91 31.65
CA GLU A 216 -11.58 -19.26 32.89
C GLU A 216 -12.19 -20.27 33.88
N MET A 217 -13.03 -21.19 33.41
CA MET A 217 -13.57 -22.27 34.24
C MET A 217 -12.48 -23.18 34.80
N LYS A 218 -11.46 -23.51 34.00
CA LYS A 218 -10.32 -24.33 34.43
C LYS A 218 -9.47 -23.60 35.48
N ALA A 219 -9.23 -22.31 35.29
CA ALA A 219 -8.53 -21.47 36.26
C ALA A 219 -9.31 -21.36 37.59
N ALA A 220 -10.62 -21.18 37.52
CA ALA A 220 -11.50 -21.15 38.69
C ALA A 220 -11.50 -22.50 39.44
N ARG A 221 -11.46 -23.63 38.72
CA ARG A 221 -11.40 -24.97 39.30
C ARG A 221 -10.09 -25.24 40.06
N ASN A 222 -8.98 -24.72 39.56
CA ASN A 222 -7.67 -24.82 40.21
C ASN A 222 -7.56 -23.98 41.50
N HIS A 223 -8.47 -23.02 41.72
CA HIS A 223 -8.57 -22.25 42.96
C HIS A 223 -9.50 -22.86 44.03
N ILE A 224 -10.10 -24.04 43.76
CA ILE A 224 -11.02 -24.73 44.67
C ILE A 224 -10.37 -25.96 45.36
N GLU A 225 -9.11 -26.29 45.08
CA GLU A 225 -8.41 -27.30 45.89
C GLU A 225 -7.82 -26.69 47.18
N PRO A 226 -7.98 -27.34 48.36
CA PRO A 226 -7.56 -26.75 49.63
C PRO A 226 -6.03 -26.75 49.75
N LEU A 227 -5.48 -25.59 50.14
CA LEU A 227 -4.08 -25.45 50.54
C LEU A 227 -3.71 -26.46 51.63
N ASP A 228 -2.63 -27.20 51.40
CA ASP A 228 -1.85 -27.80 52.49
C ASP A 228 -0.49 -27.12 52.59
N PHE A 229 -0.26 -26.49 53.74
CA PHE A 229 0.93 -25.75 54.12
C PHE A 229 1.92 -26.74 54.75
N HIS A 230 3.05 -27.04 54.10
CA HIS A 230 4.38 -27.12 54.73
C HIS A 230 5.49 -27.59 53.78
N THR A 231 6.66 -26.92 53.88
CA THR A 231 8.03 -27.38 53.50
C THR A 231 8.30 -27.47 51.98
N VAL A 232 9.37 -26.94 51.37
CA VAL A 232 10.80 -26.85 51.75
C VAL A 232 11.49 -25.69 50.98
N LEU A 233 12.53 -25.18 51.62
CA LEU A 233 13.51 -24.18 51.21
C LEU A 233 14.29 -24.45 49.89
N LYS A 234 14.81 -23.35 49.33
CA LYS A 234 15.99 -23.19 48.44
C LYS A 234 15.87 -23.66 46.99
N GLU A 235 15.96 -22.70 46.06
CA GLU A 235 17.14 -22.50 45.20
C GLU A 235 17.01 -21.19 44.39
N GLU A 236 18.07 -20.40 44.38
CA GLU A 236 18.27 -19.33 43.40
C GLU A 236 18.61 -19.95 42.04
N HIS A 237 18.04 -19.44 40.94
CA HIS A 237 18.80 -19.03 39.74
C HIS A 237 17.86 -18.45 38.66
N HIS A 238 18.44 -17.53 37.88
CA HIS A 238 17.89 -16.86 36.69
C HIS A 238 17.03 -17.75 35.76
N SER A 239 15.92 -17.23 35.20
CA SER A 239 15.71 -17.13 33.75
C SER A 239 14.35 -16.54 33.35
N GLN A 240 14.38 -15.70 32.31
CA GLN A 240 13.44 -15.56 31.18
C GLN A 240 11.94 -15.34 31.42
N MET A 241 11.44 -14.22 30.87
CA MET A 241 10.04 -14.05 30.52
C MET A 241 9.53 -15.24 29.67
N PRO A 242 8.30 -15.74 29.90
CA PRO A 242 7.73 -16.82 29.12
C PRO A 242 7.60 -16.45 27.64
N LYS A 243 7.99 -17.37 26.74
CA LYS A 243 7.92 -17.19 25.28
C LYS A 243 6.49 -16.92 24.77
N GLU A 244 5.47 -17.26 25.57
CA GLU A 244 4.06 -17.10 25.25
C GLU A 244 3.60 -15.63 25.44
N ASP A 245 4.15 -14.92 26.43
CA ASP A 245 3.86 -13.49 26.64
C ASP A 245 4.53 -12.62 25.57
N ILE A 246 5.73 -13.00 25.11
CA ILE A 246 6.44 -12.32 24.01
C ILE A 246 5.68 -12.49 22.68
N MET A 247 5.09 -13.66 22.44
CA MET A 247 4.30 -13.93 21.22
C MET A 247 2.97 -13.16 21.22
N SER A 248 2.33 -13.01 22.38
CA SER A 248 1.07 -12.27 22.51
C SER A 248 1.24 -10.77 22.27
N HIS A 249 2.35 -10.19 22.74
CA HIS A 249 2.71 -8.79 22.50
C HIS A 249 3.12 -8.54 21.03
N PHE A 250 3.71 -9.54 20.37
CA PHE A 250 4.09 -9.48 18.96
C PHE A 250 2.87 -9.52 18.03
N LEU A 251 1.87 -10.35 18.33
CA LEU A 251 0.63 -10.44 17.56
C LEU A 251 -0.28 -9.21 17.77
N SER A 252 -0.33 -8.67 18.99
CA SER A 252 -1.05 -7.42 19.29
C SER A 252 -0.47 -6.20 18.57
N SER A 253 0.82 -6.21 18.23
CA SER A 253 1.48 -5.12 17.49
C SER A 253 1.30 -5.25 15.97
N LEU A 254 1.16 -6.48 15.46
CA LEU A 254 0.85 -6.74 14.05
C LEU A 254 -0.60 -6.38 13.68
N GLU A 255 -1.56 -6.65 14.58
CA GLU A 255 -2.99 -6.36 14.33
C GLU A 255 -3.31 -4.85 14.35
N ALA A 256 -2.44 -4.01 14.93
CA ALA A 256 -2.61 -2.56 14.95
C ALA A 256 -2.15 -1.83 13.67
N ASN A 257 -1.47 -2.51 12.74
CA ASN A 257 -0.86 -1.88 11.55
C ASN A 257 -1.45 -2.33 10.21
N VAL A 258 -2.53 -3.11 10.20
CA VAL A 258 -3.23 -3.50 8.96
C VAL A 258 -4.44 -2.60 8.72
N SER A 259 -4.17 -1.32 8.44
CA SER A 259 -5.14 -0.45 7.76
C SER A 259 -4.43 0.79 7.22
N LEU A 260 -3.91 0.71 5.99
CA LEU A 260 -3.70 1.88 5.14
C LEU A 260 -3.67 1.44 3.67
N VAL A 261 -4.59 2.03 2.91
CA VAL A 261 -4.81 1.79 1.48
C VAL A 261 -3.66 2.38 0.66
N ALA A 262 -3.41 1.70 -0.45
CA ALA A 262 -2.41 1.96 -1.47
C ALA A 262 -2.33 3.44 -1.91
N HIS A 263 -1.17 4.05 -1.71
CA HIS A 263 -0.29 4.56 -2.79
C HIS A 263 0.96 5.27 -2.23
N ASP A 264 1.14 5.35 -0.91
CA ASP A 264 2.16 6.23 -0.34
C ASP A 264 3.07 5.63 0.74
N SER A 265 3.13 4.30 0.92
CA SER A 265 3.86 3.72 2.06
C SER A 265 4.30 2.26 1.87
N VAL A 266 5.33 2.03 1.07
CA VAL A 266 6.18 0.82 1.20
C VAL A 266 7.47 1.15 1.95
N VAL A 267 8.01 2.36 1.73
CA VAL A 267 9.21 2.88 2.44
C VAL A 267 8.92 3.18 3.91
N LEU A 268 7.72 3.67 4.23
CA LEU A 268 7.32 4.03 5.61
C LEU A 268 7.26 2.81 6.54
N CYS A 269 6.86 1.64 6.02
CA CYS A 269 6.71 0.43 6.82
C CYS A 269 8.06 -0.19 7.21
N ILE A 270 9.08 -0.11 6.37
CA ILE A 270 10.41 -0.71 6.63
C ILE A 270 11.24 0.13 7.60
N ALA A 271 11.20 1.46 7.47
CA ALA A 271 11.86 2.35 8.42
C ALA A 271 11.26 2.23 9.83
N GLN A 272 9.97 1.88 9.94
CA GLN A 272 9.29 1.67 11.21
C GLN A 272 9.48 0.25 11.78
N LEU A 273 9.50 -0.80 10.93
CA LEU A 273 9.63 -2.19 11.36
C LEU A 273 11.03 -2.56 11.90
N GLN A 274 12.07 -1.81 11.53
CA GLN A 274 13.43 -2.00 12.07
C GLN A 274 13.64 -1.30 13.44
N LEU A 275 12.66 -0.52 13.93
CA LEU A 275 12.80 0.27 15.17
C LEU A 275 12.50 -0.51 16.46
N ASP A 276 11.78 -1.64 16.38
CA ASP A 276 11.27 -2.34 17.58
C ASP A 276 12.07 -3.58 18.00
N PHE A 277 13.19 -3.88 17.35
CA PHE A 277 14.10 -4.95 17.77
C PHE A 277 15.56 -4.48 17.76
N VAL A 278 16.21 -4.58 18.92
CA VAL A 278 17.66 -4.51 19.19
C VAL A 278 18.22 -3.15 19.71
N ALA A 279 19.18 -3.29 20.62
CA ALA A 279 19.73 -2.40 21.65
C ALA A 279 20.43 -1.09 21.16
N PRO A 280 20.74 -0.12 22.06
CA PRO A 280 20.90 1.31 21.74
C PRO A 280 22.26 1.73 21.16
N TRP A 281 22.93 0.89 20.37
CA TRP A 281 24.22 1.23 19.78
C TRP A 281 24.22 0.82 18.30
N ASN A 282 24.34 1.80 17.38
CA ASN A 282 24.57 1.69 15.92
C ASN A 282 23.40 1.78 14.91
N ASN A 283 22.25 2.38 15.26
CA ASN A 283 21.18 2.64 14.26
C ASN A 283 21.47 3.89 13.41
N ALA A 284 22.23 3.71 12.33
CA ALA A 284 22.38 4.68 11.25
C ALA A 284 21.22 4.55 10.25
N SER A 285 20.25 5.47 10.33
CA SER A 285 19.14 5.51 9.38
C SER A 285 18.60 6.92 9.18
N PHE A 286 18.00 7.19 8.04
CA PHE A 286 17.27 8.42 7.80
C PHE A 286 16.06 8.19 6.90
N TYR A 287 15.08 9.08 7.03
CA TYR A 287 13.96 9.24 6.13
C TYR A 287 13.75 10.74 5.91
N ALA A 288 13.63 11.15 4.65
CA ALA A 288 13.48 12.53 4.26
C ALA A 288 12.33 12.66 3.25
N LYS A 289 11.46 13.65 3.43
CA LYS A 289 10.30 13.95 2.57
C LYS A 289 10.38 15.39 2.08
N ALA A 290 10.02 15.58 0.80
CA ALA A 290 9.94 16.90 0.20
C ALA A 290 8.69 17.61 0.72
N MET A 291 8.85 18.84 1.20
CA MET A 291 7.74 19.68 1.68
C MET A 291 7.37 20.76 0.67
N SER A 292 8.21 20.95 -0.34
CA SER A 292 8.02 21.84 -1.49
C SER A 292 8.65 21.20 -2.72
N SER A 293 8.33 21.71 -3.91
CA SER A 293 9.03 21.27 -5.12
C SER A 293 10.54 21.48 -4.99
N LEU A 294 11.33 20.50 -5.40
CA LEU A 294 12.80 20.56 -5.33
C LEU A 294 13.35 20.70 -6.74
N ASP A 295 14.06 21.79 -6.96
CA ASP A 295 14.79 22.04 -8.20
C ASP A 295 16.11 21.27 -8.19
N ARG A 296 16.58 20.93 -9.39
CA ARG A 296 17.90 20.33 -9.55
C ARG A 296 18.97 21.17 -8.83
N PRO A 297 19.87 20.54 -8.05
CA PRO A 297 20.94 21.27 -7.37
C PRO A 297 21.90 21.93 -8.37
N SER A 298 22.25 23.18 -8.09
CA SER A 298 23.17 24.00 -8.91
C SER A 298 24.61 23.46 -8.92
N SER A 299 24.97 22.65 -7.93
CA SER A 299 26.26 21.97 -7.84
C SER A 299 26.09 20.46 -7.90
N ILE A 300 26.99 19.79 -8.63
CA ILE A 300 27.08 18.32 -8.65
C ILE A 300 27.59 17.72 -7.35
N SER A 301 27.96 18.53 -6.35
CA SER A 301 28.41 18.08 -5.03
C SER A 301 27.30 18.01 -3.97
N HIS A 302 26.07 18.36 -4.34
CA HIS A 302 24.89 18.39 -3.47
C HIS A 302 23.74 17.65 -4.17
N GLY A 303 22.80 17.15 -3.38
CA GLY A 303 21.57 16.51 -3.83
C GLY A 303 20.35 17.38 -3.65
N LEU A 304 19.21 16.80 -3.99
CA LEU A 304 17.89 17.38 -3.71
C LEU A 304 17.72 17.58 -2.19
N GLU A 305 17.38 18.81 -1.79
CA GLU A 305 17.30 19.21 -0.37
C GLU A 305 15.92 18.88 0.22
N PHE A 306 15.75 17.67 0.76
CA PHE A 306 14.50 17.25 1.41
C PHE A 306 14.34 17.91 2.80
N GLN A 307 13.18 18.48 3.10
CA GLN A 307 12.98 19.34 4.27
C GLN A 307 12.50 18.59 5.52
N SER A 308 11.59 17.63 5.38
CA SER A 308 11.04 16.89 6.54
C SER A 308 11.88 15.64 6.80
N VAL A 309 12.70 15.64 7.85
CA VAL A 309 13.70 14.59 8.07
C VAL A 309 13.57 13.94 9.45
N VAL A 310 13.57 12.61 9.46
CA VAL A 310 13.89 11.75 10.62
C VAL A 310 15.30 11.23 10.42
N ASN A 311 16.21 11.50 11.36
CA ASN A 311 17.66 11.29 11.16
C ASN A 311 18.32 10.62 12.37
N ASN A 312 18.35 9.29 12.37
CA ASN A 312 18.97 8.50 13.42
C ASN A 312 20.48 8.41 13.17
N GLY A 313 21.25 8.89 14.14
CA GLY A 313 22.71 8.95 14.03
C GLY A 313 23.25 10.17 13.27
N ASN A 314 22.40 11.16 12.95
CA ASN A 314 22.79 12.40 12.25
C ASN A 314 23.57 12.14 10.94
N VAL A 315 23.11 11.15 10.17
CA VAL A 315 23.78 10.66 8.96
C VAL A 315 23.37 11.41 7.68
N TYR A 316 22.27 12.17 7.73
CA TYR A 316 21.76 12.94 6.60
C TYR A 316 21.85 14.46 6.83
N ASP A 317 22.40 15.21 5.86
CA ASP A 317 22.45 16.67 5.84
C ASP A 317 21.34 17.19 4.91
N SER A 318 20.24 17.66 5.52
CA SER A 318 19.05 18.14 4.79
C SER A 318 19.31 19.43 4.00
N THR A 319 20.29 20.23 4.40
CA THR A 319 20.66 21.48 3.70
C THR A 319 21.46 21.23 2.43
N LYS A 320 21.91 19.97 2.24
CA LYS A 320 22.68 19.56 1.07
C LYS A 320 22.04 18.41 0.31
N GLY A 321 21.04 17.76 0.88
CA GLY A 321 20.48 16.54 0.32
C GLY A 321 21.42 15.34 0.38
N VAL A 322 22.36 15.28 1.33
CA VAL A 322 23.49 14.33 1.34
C VAL A 322 23.41 13.38 2.54
N PHE A 323 23.38 12.08 2.26
CA PHE A 323 23.68 11.03 3.23
C PHE A 323 25.20 10.83 3.33
N THR A 324 25.75 10.79 4.54
CA THR A 324 27.16 10.47 4.80
C THR A 324 27.24 9.14 5.55
N CYS A 325 27.88 8.16 4.91
CA CYS A 325 28.06 6.82 5.45
C CYS A 325 28.86 6.88 6.77
N PRO A 326 28.26 6.54 7.93
CA PRO A 326 28.95 6.69 9.22
C PRO A 326 29.97 5.58 9.47
N GLU A 327 29.72 4.38 8.95
CA GLU A 327 30.56 3.19 9.09
C GLU A 327 30.54 2.35 7.82
N THR A 328 31.67 1.75 7.47
CA THR A 328 31.75 0.82 6.32
C THR A 328 30.79 -0.36 6.51
N GLY A 329 30.01 -0.69 5.49
CA GLY A 329 29.04 -1.78 5.54
C GLY A 329 28.01 -1.75 4.42
N LEU A 330 27.03 -2.65 4.51
CA LEU A 330 25.88 -2.70 3.60
C LEU A 330 24.79 -1.74 4.06
N TYR A 331 24.27 -0.98 3.11
CA TYR A 331 23.17 -0.03 3.30
C TYR A 331 22.12 -0.24 2.23
N ALA A 332 20.86 -0.23 2.64
CA ALA A 332 19.74 -0.09 1.72
C ALA A 332 19.41 1.41 1.61
N LEU A 333 19.34 1.91 0.40
CA LEU A 333 18.90 3.26 0.07
C LEU A 333 17.70 3.17 -0.84
N ALA A 334 16.65 3.93 -0.54
CA ALA A 334 15.42 3.94 -1.31
C ALA A 334 14.92 5.35 -1.51
N PHE A 335 14.37 5.63 -2.68
CA PHE A 335 13.72 6.90 -2.95
C PHE A 335 12.55 6.72 -3.90
N ALA A 336 11.60 7.64 -3.79
CA ALA A 336 10.51 7.83 -4.74
C ALA A 336 10.51 9.30 -5.16
N VAL A 337 10.24 9.56 -6.43
CA VAL A 337 10.14 10.92 -6.96
C VAL A 337 8.87 11.06 -7.78
N GLU A 338 8.23 12.22 -7.63
CA GLU A 338 7.03 12.61 -8.35
C GLU A 338 7.36 13.75 -9.31
N THR A 339 6.84 13.70 -10.52
CA THR A 339 6.93 14.78 -11.51
C THR A 339 5.56 15.20 -12.02
N SER A 340 5.51 16.36 -12.68
CA SER A 340 4.31 16.84 -13.35
C SER A 340 4.73 17.71 -14.54
N GLY A 341 4.33 17.30 -15.75
CA GLY A 341 4.66 17.98 -17.00
C GLY A 341 6.14 17.89 -17.38
N LEU A 342 6.90 16.97 -16.78
CA LEU A 342 8.33 16.73 -17.06
C LEU A 342 8.65 15.25 -16.94
N ASP A 343 9.63 14.82 -17.71
CA ASP A 343 10.20 13.49 -17.65
C ASP A 343 11.72 13.62 -17.52
N PHE A 344 12.32 12.93 -16.54
CA PHE A 344 13.77 12.89 -16.36
C PHE A 344 14.18 11.75 -15.43
N MET A 345 15.39 11.23 -15.63
CA MET A 345 15.94 10.21 -14.76
C MET A 345 16.48 10.82 -13.47
N VAL A 346 16.32 10.13 -12.34
CA VAL A 346 16.97 10.42 -11.07
C VAL A 346 17.81 9.23 -10.65
N TYR A 347 19.05 9.49 -10.20
CA TYR A 347 19.98 8.44 -9.79
C TYR A 347 20.59 8.74 -8.41
N PHE A 348 21.14 7.69 -7.79
CA PHE A 348 22.10 7.85 -6.71
C PHE A 348 23.46 8.30 -7.24
N TYR A 349 24.03 9.32 -6.62
CA TYR A 349 25.34 9.87 -6.96
C TYR A 349 26.33 9.76 -5.80
N ARG A 350 27.61 9.65 -6.15
CA ARG A 350 28.77 9.78 -5.25
C ARG A 350 29.90 10.47 -6.00
N GLY A 351 30.45 11.54 -5.41
CA GLY A 351 31.60 12.25 -5.99
C GLY A 351 31.35 12.80 -7.41
N GLY A 352 30.13 13.26 -7.71
CA GLY A 352 29.75 13.83 -8.99
C GLY A 352 29.44 12.81 -10.09
N ARG A 353 29.36 11.51 -9.76
CA ARG A 353 29.07 10.43 -10.71
C ARG A 353 27.92 9.56 -10.20
N LYS A 354 27.15 8.99 -11.13
CA LYS A 354 26.16 7.96 -10.82
C LYS A 354 26.84 6.76 -10.15
N LEU A 355 26.19 6.15 -9.16
CA LEU A 355 26.68 4.91 -8.52
C LEU A 355 26.54 3.69 -9.43
N ASN A 356 25.47 3.64 -10.22
CA ASN A 356 25.22 2.64 -11.26
C ASN A 356 24.31 3.27 -12.34
N GLU A 357 23.99 2.51 -13.39
CA GLU A 357 23.14 2.98 -14.49
C GLU A 357 21.63 2.82 -14.21
N ILE A 358 21.24 2.34 -13.03
CA ILE A 358 19.82 2.16 -12.67
C ILE A 358 19.30 3.44 -12.00
N GLY A 359 18.32 4.07 -12.63
CA GLY A 359 17.60 5.21 -12.08
C GLY A 359 16.10 4.93 -11.96
N VAL A 360 15.36 6.00 -11.70
CA VAL A 360 13.89 6.05 -11.81
C VAL A 360 13.50 7.24 -12.68
N TRP A 361 12.39 7.13 -13.40
CA TRP A 361 11.97 8.03 -14.49
C TRP A 361 10.49 8.14 -14.36
N PRO A 362 10.04 9.09 -13.53
CA PRO A 362 8.66 9.50 -13.54
C PRO A 362 8.42 10.27 -14.86
N ASP A 363 7.70 9.65 -15.79
CA ASP A 363 7.31 10.21 -17.08
C ASP A 363 5.92 10.83 -16.98
N SER A 364 5.90 12.14 -16.75
CA SER A 364 4.67 12.95 -16.73
C SER A 364 4.62 13.92 -17.92
N SER A 365 5.32 13.59 -19.01
CA SER A 365 5.50 14.48 -20.18
C SER A 365 4.19 14.81 -20.91
N ASP A 366 3.15 13.99 -20.76
CA ASP A 366 1.81 14.24 -21.30
C ASP A 366 1.13 15.48 -20.67
N GLY A 367 1.61 15.92 -19.50
CA GLY A 367 1.11 17.06 -18.73
C GLY A 367 -0.30 16.89 -18.19
N LEU A 368 -0.92 15.72 -18.36
CA LEU A 368 -2.28 15.42 -17.94
C LEU A 368 -2.30 14.75 -16.55
N LEU A 369 -1.23 14.04 -16.20
CA LEU A 369 -1.12 13.30 -14.94
C LEU A 369 0.20 13.60 -14.21
N GLN A 370 0.21 13.37 -12.91
CA GLN A 370 1.44 13.28 -12.13
C GLN A 370 1.93 11.85 -12.22
N ASP A 371 3.23 11.66 -12.38
CA ASP A 371 3.83 10.33 -12.37
C ASP A 371 4.80 10.18 -11.20
N THR A 372 4.91 8.96 -10.68
CA THR A 372 5.79 8.60 -9.57
C THR A 372 6.55 7.33 -9.89
N SER A 373 7.87 7.37 -9.73
CA SER A 373 8.72 6.19 -9.86
C SER A 373 9.60 6.02 -8.62
N SER A 374 9.90 4.76 -8.28
CA SER A 374 10.57 4.42 -7.02
C SER A 374 11.58 3.28 -7.16
N THR A 375 12.57 3.27 -6.27
CA THR A 375 13.61 2.24 -6.24
C THR A 375 14.08 1.96 -4.81
N LEU A 376 14.52 0.72 -4.57
CA LEU A 376 15.28 0.30 -3.40
C LEU A 376 16.53 -0.41 -3.88
N GLN A 377 17.69 0.18 -3.61
CA GLN A 377 19.00 -0.37 -4.01
C GLN A 377 19.86 -0.61 -2.78
N ILE A 378 20.75 -1.60 -2.87
CA ILE A 378 21.68 -1.97 -1.81
C ILE A 378 23.09 -1.62 -2.26
N PHE A 379 23.85 -1.01 -1.36
CA PHE A 379 25.22 -0.60 -1.61
C PHE A 379 26.16 -1.07 -0.51
N LEU A 380 27.35 -1.52 -0.92
CA LEU A 380 28.49 -1.63 -0.02
C LEU A 380 29.19 -0.27 0.03
N LEU A 381 29.03 0.45 1.15
CA LEU A 381 29.56 1.80 1.33
C LEU A 381 30.76 1.80 2.26
N THR A 382 31.70 2.71 2.01
CA THR A 382 32.84 2.97 2.91
C THR A 382 32.50 4.14 3.83
N ARG A 383 32.99 4.12 5.07
CA ARG A 383 32.88 5.26 5.99
C ARG A 383 33.31 6.56 5.31
N GLY A 384 32.45 7.57 5.36
CA GLY A 384 32.65 8.88 4.74
C GLY A 384 32.14 9.00 3.30
N ASP A 385 31.70 7.91 2.67
CA ASP A 385 31.02 7.99 1.37
C ASP A 385 29.80 8.91 1.48
N GLN A 386 29.72 9.89 0.56
CA GLN A 386 28.62 10.84 0.47
C GLN A 386 27.71 10.46 -0.69
N ILE A 387 26.47 10.10 -0.36
CA ILE A 387 25.45 9.66 -1.33
C ILE A 387 24.32 10.68 -1.38
N TYR A 388 23.85 10.99 -2.58
CA TYR A 388 22.79 11.96 -2.79
C TYR A 388 22.01 11.66 -4.07
N LEU A 389 20.81 12.22 -4.19
CA LEU A 389 19.97 12.09 -5.39
C LEU A 389 20.24 13.25 -6.35
N TYR A 390 20.36 12.94 -7.63
CA TYR A 390 20.64 13.94 -8.66
C TYR A 390 19.89 13.63 -9.97
N PRO A 391 19.07 14.58 -10.48
CA PRO A 391 18.36 14.43 -11.75
C PRO A 391 19.28 14.53 -12.99
N SER A 392 18.86 13.95 -14.13
CA SER A 392 19.59 14.01 -15.42
C SER A 392 19.44 15.35 -16.14
N GLU A 393 18.26 15.96 -16.08
CA GLU A 393 17.93 17.19 -16.82
C GLU A 393 18.17 18.47 -16.03
N SER A 394 18.49 19.57 -16.72
CA SER A 394 18.88 20.84 -16.09
C SER A 394 17.71 21.60 -15.47
N ASP A 395 16.52 21.41 -16.00
CA ASP A 395 15.24 22.00 -15.58
C ASP A 395 14.41 21.03 -14.71
N ALA A 396 14.99 19.89 -14.34
CA ALA A 396 14.36 18.89 -13.50
C ALA A 396 13.84 19.50 -12.18
N ARG A 397 12.55 19.26 -11.93
CA ARG A 397 11.83 19.70 -10.74
C ARG A 397 10.93 18.58 -10.23
N ILE A 398 11.23 18.05 -9.05
CA ILE A 398 10.38 17.04 -8.41
C ILE A 398 9.28 17.68 -7.55
N LYS A 399 8.14 17.02 -7.41
CA LYS A 399 6.96 17.46 -6.67
C LYS A 399 6.92 16.87 -5.26
N PRO A 400 6.33 17.57 -4.28
CA PRO A 400 6.49 17.21 -2.87
C PRO A 400 5.59 16.08 -2.36
N PHE A 401 4.51 15.73 -3.05
CA PHE A 401 3.44 14.93 -2.44
C PHE A 401 3.91 13.49 -2.16
N HIS A 402 4.57 12.86 -3.14
CA HIS A 402 5.12 11.49 -3.06
C HIS A 402 6.65 11.42 -3.03
N SER A 403 7.37 12.54 -3.14
CA SER A 403 8.84 12.50 -3.19
C SER A 403 9.50 12.27 -1.82
N THR A 404 10.27 11.19 -1.72
CA THR A 404 10.97 10.77 -0.50
C THR A 404 12.38 10.24 -0.78
N PHE A 405 13.27 10.32 0.21
CA PHE A 405 14.60 9.70 0.19
C PHE A 405 14.90 9.11 1.57
N SER A 406 15.30 7.85 1.60
CA SER A 406 15.55 7.10 2.83
C SER A 406 16.77 6.20 2.72
N GLY A 407 17.31 5.84 3.87
CA GLY A 407 18.41 4.89 3.93
C GLY A 407 18.62 4.33 5.32
N TRP A 408 19.04 3.08 5.39
CA TRP A 408 19.37 2.42 6.65
C TRP A 408 20.52 1.43 6.46
N ARG A 409 21.27 1.24 7.53
CA ARG A 409 22.27 0.18 7.59
C ARG A 409 21.58 -1.18 7.70
N ILE A 410 22.06 -2.16 6.93
CA ILE A 410 21.66 -3.56 7.09
C ILE A 410 22.51 -4.11 8.24
N GLU A 411 21.88 -4.50 9.35
CA GLU A 411 22.56 -4.93 10.59
C GLU A 411 23.42 -6.18 10.36
N ASN A 412 24.57 -6.26 11.06
CA ASN A 412 25.53 -7.37 11.01
C ASN A 412 26.04 -7.74 9.61
N PRO A 413 26.64 -6.80 8.84
CA PRO A 413 27.28 -7.14 7.57
C PRO A 413 28.57 -7.92 7.86
N THR A 414 28.48 -9.23 8.08
CA THR A 414 29.56 -10.11 7.64
C THR A 414 29.58 -10.07 6.12
N LEU A 415 30.74 -10.26 5.50
CA LEU A 415 30.89 -10.51 4.04
C LEU A 415 30.01 -11.67 3.51
N SER A 416 29.25 -12.34 4.37
CA SER A 416 28.36 -13.45 4.07
C SER A 416 26.87 -13.11 4.23
N THR A 417 26.48 -11.83 4.46
CA THR A 417 25.07 -11.44 4.49
C THR A 417 24.52 -11.45 3.06
N PRO A 418 23.58 -12.34 2.73
CA PRO A 418 23.04 -12.39 1.37
C PRO A 418 22.36 -11.08 1.01
N ALA A 419 22.82 -10.45 -0.05
CA ALA A 419 22.28 -9.21 -0.59
C ALA A 419 22.64 -9.11 -2.07
N PHE A 420 21.71 -8.64 -2.89
CA PHE A 420 21.92 -8.49 -4.32
C PHE A 420 21.13 -7.32 -4.92
N VAL A 421 21.62 -6.80 -6.03
CA VAL A 421 20.96 -5.81 -6.89
C VAL A 421 21.28 -6.16 -8.34
N GLU A 422 20.23 -6.46 -9.09
CA GLU A 422 20.30 -7.00 -10.44
C GLU A 422 19.37 -6.19 -11.34
N TYR A 423 19.79 -5.94 -12.57
CA TYR A 423 19.01 -5.18 -13.54
C TYR A 423 19.22 -5.75 -14.93
N THR A 424 18.30 -5.40 -15.83
CA THR A 424 18.53 -5.60 -17.26
C THR A 424 18.96 -4.28 -17.88
N SER A 425 19.81 -4.31 -18.90
CA SER A 425 20.10 -3.14 -19.74
C SER A 425 19.50 -3.25 -21.14
N VAL A 426 18.59 -4.21 -21.32
CA VAL A 426 17.91 -4.51 -22.59
C VAL A 426 16.48 -4.94 -22.29
N SER A 427 15.52 -4.47 -23.09
CA SER A 427 14.13 -4.91 -22.98
C SER A 427 14.04 -6.42 -23.24
N THR A 428 13.21 -7.13 -22.48
CA THR A 428 13.13 -8.60 -22.54
C THR A 428 11.72 -9.08 -22.27
N SER A 429 11.28 -10.09 -23.04
CA SER A 429 10.01 -10.81 -22.83
C SER A 429 10.24 -12.22 -22.26
N THR A 430 11.46 -12.52 -21.80
CA THR A 430 11.78 -13.85 -21.27
C THR A 430 11.11 -14.06 -19.92
N THR A 431 10.52 -15.23 -19.70
CA THR A 431 9.98 -15.65 -18.41
C THR A 431 10.61 -16.99 -17.99
N PRO A 432 11.27 -17.10 -16.82
CA PRO A 432 11.51 -16.02 -15.86
C PRO A 432 12.40 -14.90 -16.43
N MET A 433 12.24 -13.71 -15.86
CA MET A 433 12.99 -12.49 -16.19
C MET A 433 14.49 -12.77 -16.17
N ARG A 434 15.22 -12.21 -17.14
CA ARG A 434 16.68 -12.31 -17.21
C ARG A 434 17.31 -10.95 -16.90
N PHE A 435 18.00 -10.85 -15.78
CA PHE A 435 18.79 -9.69 -15.38
C PHE A 435 20.22 -9.89 -15.85
N ASN A 436 20.65 -9.12 -16.85
CA ASN A 436 21.94 -9.30 -17.51
C ASN A 436 23.05 -8.39 -16.95
N ARG A 437 22.76 -7.62 -15.90
CA ARG A 437 23.70 -6.74 -15.22
C ARG A 437 23.60 -6.91 -13.71
N GLU A 438 24.75 -7.21 -13.10
CA GLU A 438 24.91 -7.27 -11.65
C GLU A 438 25.46 -5.93 -11.14
N ALA A 439 24.72 -5.26 -10.27
CA ALA A 439 25.21 -4.09 -9.53
C ALA A 439 25.82 -4.49 -8.17
N LEU A 440 25.32 -5.58 -7.58
CA LEU A 440 25.79 -6.15 -6.33
C LEU A 440 25.35 -7.62 -6.24
N ASP A 441 26.24 -8.55 -5.88
CA ASP A 441 25.87 -9.84 -5.29
C ASP A 441 26.92 -10.26 -4.25
N ILE A 442 26.58 -10.14 -2.97
CA ILE A 442 27.50 -10.44 -1.85
C ILE A 442 27.72 -11.94 -1.67
N SER A 443 26.73 -12.75 -2.04
CA SER A 443 26.69 -14.18 -1.71
C SER A 443 26.76 -15.10 -2.93
N SER A 444 26.93 -14.52 -4.14
CA SER A 444 26.84 -15.25 -5.42
C SER A 444 25.60 -16.15 -5.46
N SER A 445 24.50 -15.64 -4.91
CA SER A 445 23.24 -16.36 -4.73
C SER A 445 22.22 -15.98 -5.80
N PHE A 446 22.50 -14.94 -6.59
CA PHE A 446 21.74 -14.61 -7.77
C PHE A 446 22.38 -15.23 -9.01
N SER A 447 21.54 -15.88 -9.80
CA SER A 447 21.84 -16.32 -11.17
C SER A 447 21.05 -15.43 -12.12
N ILE A 448 21.42 -15.39 -13.40
CA ILE A 448 20.81 -14.51 -14.41
C ILE A 448 19.26 -14.39 -14.39
N SER A 449 18.52 -15.36 -13.85
CA SER A 449 17.06 -15.29 -13.75
C SER A 449 16.48 -15.65 -12.38
N SER A 450 17.30 -15.93 -11.37
CA SER A 450 16.78 -16.39 -10.08
C SER A 450 17.76 -16.22 -8.93
N PHE A 451 17.24 -15.83 -7.79
CA PHE A 451 17.90 -15.90 -6.50
C PHE A 451 17.68 -17.28 -5.88
N GLN A 452 18.73 -17.92 -5.37
CA GLN A 452 18.63 -19.14 -4.57
C GLN A 452 19.01 -18.81 -3.12
N ALA A 453 18.09 -19.02 -2.18
CA ALA A 453 18.33 -18.70 -0.77
C ALA A 453 19.52 -19.50 -0.19
N PRO A 454 20.63 -18.86 0.21
CA PRO A 454 21.81 -19.60 0.69
C PRO A 454 21.65 -20.14 2.12
N LYS A 455 20.67 -19.62 2.87
CA LYS A 455 20.35 -20.04 4.25
C LYS A 455 18.87 -19.84 4.55
N ASP A 456 18.40 -20.47 5.63
CA ASP A 456 17.06 -20.24 6.16
C ASP A 456 16.97 -18.84 6.77
N GLY A 457 15.81 -18.20 6.61
CA GLY A 457 15.45 -16.99 7.34
C GLY A 457 14.47 -16.10 6.59
N VAL A 458 14.43 -14.83 6.99
CA VAL A 458 13.56 -13.80 6.42
C VAL A 458 14.35 -12.91 5.48
N TYR A 459 13.81 -12.71 4.29
CA TYR A 459 14.40 -11.96 3.19
C TYR A 459 13.44 -10.89 2.73
N LEU A 460 13.98 -9.73 2.34
CA LEU A 460 13.25 -8.68 1.66
C LEU A 460 13.60 -8.71 0.18
N PHE A 461 12.58 -8.59 -0.67
CA PHE A 461 12.72 -8.44 -2.11
C PHE A 461 11.96 -7.21 -2.56
N PHE A 462 12.63 -6.35 -3.34
CA PHE A 462 12.02 -5.25 -4.07
C PHE A 462 12.23 -5.49 -5.56
N TRP A 463 11.21 -5.22 -6.37
CA TRP A 463 11.37 -5.24 -7.81
C TRP A 463 10.61 -4.08 -8.43
N ASN A 464 11.20 -3.48 -9.46
CA ASN A 464 10.62 -2.43 -10.28
C ASN A 464 10.66 -2.87 -11.73
N MET A 465 9.56 -2.68 -12.45
CA MET A 465 9.36 -3.22 -13.78
C MET A 465 8.75 -2.15 -14.68
N GLU A 466 9.53 -1.74 -15.67
CA GLU A 466 9.13 -0.73 -16.63
C GLU A 466 8.52 -1.37 -17.87
N VAL A 467 7.55 -0.69 -18.46
CA VAL A 467 6.93 -1.10 -19.72
C VAL A 467 6.87 0.09 -20.66
N SER A 468 7.12 -0.16 -21.93
CA SER A 468 6.84 0.78 -23.01
C SER A 468 5.60 0.35 -23.78
N SER A 469 4.63 1.26 -23.96
CA SER A 469 3.47 1.08 -24.86
C SER A 469 2.75 -0.26 -24.69
N GLY A 470 2.37 -0.60 -23.45
CA GLY A 470 1.70 -1.85 -23.13
C GLY A 470 1.32 -2.00 -21.66
N TYR A 471 0.64 -3.11 -21.35
CA TYR A 471 0.34 -3.51 -19.98
C TYR A 471 1.30 -4.62 -19.56
N LEU A 472 2.07 -4.38 -18.51
CA LEU A 472 2.98 -5.38 -17.94
C LEU A 472 2.49 -5.81 -16.57
N ARG A 473 2.27 -7.11 -16.39
CA ARG A 473 2.12 -7.71 -15.07
C ARG A 473 3.36 -8.53 -14.78
N THR A 474 3.89 -8.34 -13.57
CA THR A 474 4.99 -9.17 -13.09
C THR A 474 4.59 -9.88 -11.81
N PHE A 475 5.19 -11.04 -11.60
CA PHE A 475 4.87 -11.94 -10.49
C PHE A 475 6.17 -12.32 -9.80
N LEU A 476 6.28 -12.03 -8.51
CA LEU A 476 7.35 -12.58 -7.69
C LEU A 476 6.96 -14.02 -7.34
N GLU A 477 7.80 -14.97 -7.69
CA GLU A 477 7.55 -16.40 -7.50
C GLU A 477 8.57 -17.00 -6.53
N VAL A 478 8.09 -17.82 -5.60
CA VAL A 478 8.90 -18.69 -4.73
C VAL A 478 8.58 -20.13 -5.05
N ASN A 479 9.54 -20.91 -5.55
CA ASN A 479 9.35 -22.32 -5.93
C ASN A 479 8.06 -22.52 -6.77
N ASP A 480 7.91 -21.74 -7.83
CA ASP A 480 6.75 -21.73 -8.76
C ASP A 480 5.41 -21.24 -8.15
N SER A 481 5.41 -20.75 -6.90
CA SER A 481 4.23 -20.15 -6.26
C SER A 481 4.31 -18.63 -6.28
N ILE A 482 3.27 -17.95 -6.77
CA ILE A 482 3.20 -16.49 -6.81
C ILE A 482 2.99 -15.95 -5.39
N VAL A 483 3.88 -15.05 -4.96
CA VAL A 483 3.84 -14.39 -3.64
C VAL A 483 3.72 -12.87 -3.71
N GLY A 484 3.88 -12.28 -4.90
CA GLY A 484 3.74 -10.84 -5.12
C GLY A 484 3.41 -10.52 -6.57
N ARG A 485 2.85 -9.33 -6.82
CA ARG A 485 2.47 -8.87 -8.16
C ARG A 485 2.68 -7.37 -8.33
N THR A 486 3.10 -6.92 -9.51
CA THR A 486 2.97 -5.52 -9.97
C THR A 486 2.16 -5.45 -11.26
N VAL A 487 1.61 -4.26 -11.54
CA VAL A 487 0.98 -3.92 -12.81
C VAL A 487 1.50 -2.54 -13.22
N SER A 488 1.92 -2.39 -14.47
CA SER A 488 2.39 -1.14 -15.07
C SER A 488 1.60 -0.88 -16.37
N ASP A 489 1.24 0.37 -16.68
CA ASP A 489 0.49 0.77 -17.87
C ASP A 489 1.22 1.84 -18.72
N GLY A 490 2.07 1.37 -19.61
CA GLY A 490 2.77 2.24 -20.56
C GLY A 490 1.89 2.70 -21.74
N ASN A 491 0.60 2.35 -21.83
CA ASN A 491 -0.24 2.84 -22.94
C ASN A 491 -0.69 4.29 -22.74
N THR A 492 -0.80 4.73 -21.49
CA THR A 492 -1.31 6.06 -21.16
C THR A 492 -0.21 7.11 -21.29
N ALA A 493 0.96 6.87 -20.68
CA ALA A 493 2.09 7.81 -20.67
C ALA A 493 3.24 7.44 -21.65
N GLY A 494 3.11 6.35 -22.42
CA GLY A 494 4.16 5.85 -23.32
C GLY A 494 5.17 4.95 -22.60
N TYR A 495 5.57 5.33 -21.40
CA TYR A 495 6.34 4.53 -20.45
C TYR A 495 5.68 4.59 -19.07
N ASP A 496 5.77 3.50 -18.32
CA ASP A 496 5.31 3.44 -16.93
C ASP A 496 6.06 2.34 -16.18
N SER A 497 6.17 2.49 -14.86
CA SER A 497 6.89 1.56 -14.00
C SER A 497 6.05 1.12 -12.80
N GLY A 498 6.06 -0.19 -12.55
CA GLY A 498 5.34 -0.82 -11.46
C GLY A 498 6.32 -1.45 -10.50
N SER A 499 6.33 -0.97 -9.26
CA SER A 499 7.19 -1.46 -8.19
C SER A 499 6.39 -2.11 -7.06
N ASN A 500 6.98 -3.12 -6.42
CA ASN A 500 6.43 -3.73 -5.21
C ASN A 500 7.55 -4.36 -4.38
N LEU A 501 7.18 -4.77 -3.16
CA LEU A 501 8.06 -5.33 -2.16
C LEU A 501 7.41 -6.52 -1.47
N ALA A 502 8.20 -7.54 -1.15
CA ALA A 502 7.77 -8.68 -0.39
C ALA A 502 8.80 -9.02 0.69
N ILE A 503 8.29 -9.36 1.89
CA ILE A 503 9.11 -9.93 2.97
C ILE A 503 8.72 -11.40 3.09
N LEU A 504 9.68 -12.28 2.84
CA LEU A 504 9.47 -13.70 2.65
C LEU A 504 10.30 -14.50 3.62
N ARG A 505 9.68 -15.50 4.26
CA ARG A 505 10.41 -16.53 4.98
C ARG A 505 10.80 -17.63 4.00
N LEU A 506 12.09 -17.80 3.78
CA LEU A 506 12.66 -18.78 2.86
C LEU A 506 13.42 -19.87 3.62
N ARG A 507 13.40 -21.08 3.06
CA ARG A 507 14.32 -22.15 3.40
C ARG A 507 15.52 -22.09 2.47
N ARG A 508 16.64 -22.60 2.94
CA ARG A 508 17.83 -22.79 2.12
C ARG A 508 17.46 -23.56 0.86
N ASN A 509 17.93 -23.06 -0.27
CA ASN A 509 17.69 -23.52 -1.64
C ASN A 509 16.30 -23.21 -2.21
N ASP A 510 15.44 -22.46 -1.53
CA ASP A 510 14.26 -21.89 -2.17
C ASP A 510 14.68 -20.94 -3.30
N TYR A 511 13.97 -21.00 -4.42
CA TYR A 511 14.21 -20.18 -5.60
C TYR A 511 13.21 -19.04 -5.67
N VAL A 512 13.74 -17.82 -5.78
CA VAL A 512 12.96 -16.60 -6.03
C VAL A 512 13.26 -16.09 -7.43
N ARG A 513 12.21 -15.83 -8.22
CA ARG A 513 12.32 -15.29 -9.58
C ARG A 513 11.17 -14.35 -9.89
N VAL A 514 11.33 -13.54 -10.93
CA VAL A 514 10.26 -12.69 -11.44
C VAL A 514 9.75 -13.28 -12.75
N ALA A 515 8.48 -13.61 -12.82
CA ALA A 515 7.79 -13.93 -14.06
C ALA A 515 7.09 -12.68 -14.60
N GLN A 516 6.86 -12.64 -15.91
CA GLN A 516 6.19 -11.53 -16.59
C GLN A 516 5.26 -12.03 -17.71
N ASP A 517 4.20 -11.28 -17.99
CA ASP A 517 3.25 -11.56 -19.07
C ASP A 517 3.40 -10.66 -20.31
N TYR A 518 4.33 -9.71 -20.26
CA TYR A 518 4.67 -8.79 -21.35
C TYR A 518 6.17 -8.47 -21.38
N THR A 519 6.61 -7.65 -22.33
CA THR A 519 8.01 -7.18 -22.42
C THR A 519 8.26 -6.11 -21.36
N ALA A 520 9.21 -6.36 -20.46
CA ALA A 520 9.76 -5.30 -19.62
C ALA A 520 10.84 -4.52 -20.37
N ASP A 521 10.86 -3.22 -20.18
CA ASP A 521 11.89 -2.33 -20.71
C ASP A 521 13.19 -2.40 -19.90
N GLY A 522 14.29 -1.99 -20.51
CA GLY A 522 15.63 -2.10 -19.94
C GLY A 522 15.99 -1.01 -18.94
N ASP A 523 15.39 0.17 -19.01
CA ASP A 523 15.99 1.34 -18.38
C ASP A 523 15.82 1.37 -16.85
N GLN A 524 14.77 0.75 -16.31
CA GLN A 524 14.46 0.74 -14.86
C GLN A 524 14.10 -0.60 -14.27
N THR A 525 14.13 -1.64 -15.11
CA THR A 525 13.77 -2.98 -14.69
C THR A 525 14.88 -3.58 -13.85
N MET A 526 14.57 -3.77 -12.56
CA MET A 526 15.52 -4.27 -11.57
C MET A 526 14.85 -5.13 -10.50
N ILE A 527 15.67 -5.94 -9.84
CA ILE A 527 15.33 -6.62 -8.60
C ILE A 527 16.47 -6.42 -7.60
N SER A 528 16.11 -6.18 -6.35
CA SER A 528 17.04 -6.19 -5.24
C SER A 528 16.49 -7.00 -4.09
N GLY A 529 17.38 -7.51 -3.25
CA GLY A 529 16.96 -8.20 -2.05
C GLY A 529 18.09 -8.43 -1.07
N TYR A 530 17.74 -8.59 0.20
CA TYR A 530 18.70 -8.90 1.25
C TYR A 530 18.09 -9.74 2.36
N PHE A 531 18.96 -10.47 3.05
CA PHE A 531 18.63 -11.21 4.26
C PHE A 531 18.44 -10.26 5.45
N MET A 532 17.31 -10.36 6.13
CA MET A 532 16.98 -9.55 7.30
C MET A 532 17.45 -10.24 8.59
N PHE A 533 16.98 -11.47 8.85
CA PHE A 533 17.30 -12.23 10.07
C PHE A 533 16.93 -13.72 9.90
N SER A 534 17.49 -14.58 10.75
CA SER A 534 17.31 -16.05 10.72
C SER A 534 16.05 -16.52 11.41
#